data_AF-A0A179EZG4-F1
#
_entry.id   AF-A0A179EZG4-F1
#
_cell.length_a   1.000
_cell.length_b   1.000
_cell.length_c   1.000
_cell.angle_alpha   90.00
_cell.angle_beta   90.00
_cell.angle_gamma   90.00
#
_symmetry.space_group_name_H-M   'P 1'
#
loop_
_entity.id
_entity.type
_entity.pdbx_description
1 polymer ?
#
loop_
_entity_poly.entity_id
_entity_poly.type
_entity_poly.pdbx_seq_one_letter_code
_entity_poly.pdbx_strand_id
1 'polypeptide(L)'
;MADTAPTIPSLKESFISAQTNILSQPLAPSRIWRRNNNASSHPIPARILDDVLFNVNQTIQLHQRRVYPPQATYNVAEQISNLYSRDAAERVEKWKQSESNIGREQYWTRAEHDAGIFSMHLPC
;
A
#
# COMPACT_ATOMS: atom_id res chain seq x y z
N MET A 1 -15.33 -25.72 -2.16
CA MET A 1 -14.56 -24.63 -1.51
C MET A 1 -14.52 -23.51 -2.53
N ALA A 2 -15.10 -22.35 -2.22
CA ALA A 2 -15.27 -21.30 -3.23
C ALA A 2 -13.93 -20.59 -3.48
N ASP A 3 -13.36 -20.79 -4.66
CA ASP A 3 -12.28 -19.95 -5.19
C ASP A 3 -12.84 -18.55 -5.46
N THR A 4 -12.63 -17.62 -4.53
CA THR A 4 -12.91 -16.21 -4.74
C THR A 4 -11.93 -15.69 -5.79
N ALA A 5 -12.45 -15.16 -6.91
CA ALA A 5 -11.62 -14.54 -7.94
C ALA A 5 -10.67 -13.50 -7.32
N PRO A 6 -9.38 -13.50 -7.68
CA PRO A 6 -8.39 -12.63 -7.04
C PRO A 6 -8.74 -11.17 -7.30
N THR A 7 -8.79 -10.39 -6.23
CA THR A 7 -9.03 -8.96 -6.28
C THR A 7 -7.79 -8.23 -6.80
N ILE A 8 -7.96 -7.02 -7.37
CA ILE A 8 -6.82 -6.18 -7.79
C ILE A 8 -5.82 -5.95 -6.63
N PRO A 9 -6.25 -5.66 -5.38
CA PRO A 9 -5.35 -5.62 -4.23
C PRO A 9 -4.55 -6.91 -4.02
N SER A 10 -5.18 -8.09 -4.05
CA SER A 10 -4.46 -9.36 -3.86
C SER A 10 -3.45 -9.68 -4.97
N LEU A 11 -3.71 -9.23 -6.20
CA LEU A 11 -2.75 -9.35 -7.31
C LEU A 11 -1.54 -8.42 -7.11
N LYS A 12 -1.77 -7.19 -6.64
CA LYS A 12 -0.68 -6.24 -6.34
C LYS A 12 0.18 -6.74 -5.18
N GLU A 13 -0.44 -7.25 -4.13
CA GLU A 13 0.26 -7.80 -2.96
C GLU A 13 1.11 -9.01 -3.33
N SER A 14 0.56 -9.96 -4.10
CA SER A 14 1.31 -11.13 -4.56
C SER A 14 2.48 -10.75 -5.48
N PHE A 15 2.29 -9.78 -6.39
CA PHE A 15 3.36 -9.27 -7.22
C PHE A 15 4.47 -8.61 -6.39
N ILE A 16 4.14 -7.70 -5.47
CA ILE A 16 5.12 -7.02 -4.62
C ILE A 16 5.88 -8.03 -3.76
N SER A 17 5.18 -9.02 -3.19
CA SER A 17 5.79 -10.09 -2.39
C SER A 17 6.75 -10.93 -3.22
N ALA A 18 6.37 -11.28 -4.46
CA ALA A 18 7.22 -12.02 -5.38
C ALA A 18 8.49 -11.22 -5.76
N GLN A 19 8.32 -9.94 -6.13
CA GLN A 19 9.46 -9.07 -6.47
C GLN A 19 10.38 -8.87 -5.26
N THR A 20 9.83 -8.66 -4.07
CA THR A 20 10.60 -8.51 -2.84
C THR A 20 11.40 -9.78 -2.54
N ASN A 21 10.81 -10.95 -2.70
CA ASN A 21 11.51 -12.23 -2.52
C ASN A 21 12.62 -12.45 -3.55
N ILE A 22 12.44 -12.02 -4.80
CA ILE A 22 13.50 -12.13 -5.82
C ILE A 22 14.66 -11.17 -5.51
N LEU A 23 14.34 -9.93 -5.13
CA LEU A 23 15.34 -8.88 -4.92
C LEU A 23 16.05 -8.97 -3.57
N SER A 24 15.48 -9.69 -2.60
CA SER A 24 16.10 -9.92 -1.28
C SER A 24 17.01 -11.15 -1.23
N GLN A 25 16.96 -12.01 -2.25
CA GLN A 25 17.80 -13.20 -2.30
C GLN A 25 19.28 -12.83 -2.51
N PRO A 26 20.21 -13.49 -1.80
CA PRO A 26 21.63 -13.30 -2.07
C PRO A 26 21.96 -13.77 -3.49
N LEU A 27 22.89 -13.06 -4.12
CA LEU A 27 23.42 -13.44 -5.42
C LEU A 27 24.05 -14.84 -5.31
N ALA A 28 23.59 -15.73 -6.19
CA ALA A 28 24.08 -17.09 -6.30
C ALA A 28 24.43 -17.40 -7.77
N PRO A 29 25.55 -18.10 -8.04
CA PRO A 29 25.89 -18.49 -9.39
C PRO A 29 24.87 -19.46 -9.99
N SER A 30 24.41 -19.15 -11.20
CA SER A 30 23.49 -20.00 -11.94
C SER A 30 24.13 -21.34 -12.31
N ARG A 31 23.29 -22.36 -12.55
CA ARG A 31 23.77 -23.70 -12.97
C ARG A 31 24.55 -23.64 -14.28
N ILE A 32 24.13 -22.80 -15.22
CA ILE A 32 24.80 -22.59 -16.51
C ILE A 32 26.19 -21.98 -16.30
N TRP A 33 26.28 -20.95 -15.46
CA TRP A 33 27.55 -20.32 -15.14
C TRP A 33 28.55 -21.30 -14.52
N ARG A 34 28.10 -22.13 -13.57
CA ARG A 34 28.97 -23.15 -12.94
C ARG A 34 29.49 -24.18 -13.94
N ARG A 35 28.64 -24.64 -14.87
CA ARG A 35 29.05 -25.56 -15.93
C ARG A 35 30.15 -24.95 -16.80
N ASN A 36 30.00 -23.68 -17.17
CA ASN A 36 30.98 -22.97 -17.99
C ASN A 36 32.29 -22.72 -17.23
N ASN A 37 32.22 -22.37 -15.94
CA ASN A 37 33.42 -22.23 -15.09
C ASN A 37 34.21 -23.55 -15.01
N ASN A 38 33.52 -24.68 -14.81
CA ASN A 38 34.16 -25.99 -14.70
C ASN A 38 34.75 -26.49 -16.04
N ALA A 39 34.21 -26.02 -17.17
CA ALA A 39 34.73 -26.33 -18.51
C ALA A 39 35.85 -25.38 -18.96
N SER A 40 36.15 -24.33 -18.19
CA SER A 40 37.21 -23.36 -18.49
C SER A 40 38.60 -23.98 -18.31
N SER A 41 39.55 -23.58 -19.15
CA SER A 41 40.97 -23.94 -18.98
C SER A 41 41.57 -23.37 -17.68
N HIS A 42 40.98 -22.30 -17.15
CA HIS A 42 41.35 -21.66 -15.88
C HIS A 42 40.09 -21.45 -15.04
N PRO A 43 39.60 -22.48 -14.32
CA PRO A 43 38.40 -22.37 -13.50
C PRO A 43 38.67 -21.49 -12.28
N ILE A 44 37.70 -20.67 -11.91
CA ILE A 44 37.74 -19.91 -10.64
C ILE A 44 37.56 -20.93 -9.50
N PRO A 45 38.50 -20.99 -8.52
CA PRO A 45 38.38 -21.88 -7.37
C PRO A 45 37.13 -21.56 -6.53
N ALA A 46 36.42 -22.59 -6.09
CA ALA A 46 35.17 -22.44 -5.31
C ALA A 46 35.35 -21.56 -4.06
N ARG A 47 36.46 -21.74 -3.34
CA ARG A 47 36.76 -20.93 -2.14
C ARG A 47 36.81 -19.42 -2.44
N ILE A 48 37.53 -19.03 -3.48
CA ILE A 48 37.66 -17.60 -3.85
C ILE A 48 36.31 -17.06 -4.30
N LEU A 49 35.55 -17.86 -5.05
CA LEU A 49 34.21 -17.50 -5.49
C LEU A 49 33.29 -17.27 -4.28
N ASP A 50 33.29 -18.17 -3.30
CA ASP A 50 32.47 -18.07 -2.10
C ASP A 50 32.83 -16.83 -1.26
N ASP A 51 34.13 -16.56 -1.07
CA ASP A 51 34.62 -15.38 -0.35
C ASP A 51 34.18 -14.07 -1.05
N VAL A 52 34.30 -14.00 -2.37
CA VAL A 52 33.88 -12.82 -3.15
C VAL A 52 32.35 -12.67 -3.11
N LEU A 53 31.60 -13.75 -3.29
CA LEU A 53 30.14 -13.73 -3.22
C LEU A 53 29.65 -13.28 -1.85
N PHE A 54 30.28 -13.75 -0.78
CA PHE A 54 29.98 -13.33 0.57
C PHE A 54 30.17 -11.81 0.74
N ASN A 55 31.33 -11.28 0.33
CA ASN A 55 31.64 -9.86 0.45
C ASN A 55 30.71 -8.97 -0.39
N VAL A 56 30.39 -9.39 -1.61
CA VAL A 56 29.47 -8.64 -2.50
C VAL A 56 28.07 -8.61 -1.92
N ASN A 57 27.54 -9.77 -1.50
CA ASN A 57 26.22 -9.86 -0.87
C ASN A 57 26.15 -9.00 0.40
N GLN A 58 27.19 -9.04 1.24
CA GLN A 58 27.27 -8.17 2.42
C GLN A 58 27.27 -6.69 2.05
N THR A 59 28.05 -6.29 1.05
CA THR A 59 28.14 -4.88 0.61
C THR A 59 26.79 -4.37 0.10
N ILE A 60 26.09 -5.19 -0.68
CA ILE A 60 24.73 -4.88 -1.17
C ILE A 60 23.76 -4.69 0.00
N GLN A 61 23.78 -5.60 0.97
CA GLN A 61 22.93 -5.49 2.17
C GLN A 61 23.23 -4.22 2.98
N LEU A 62 24.49 -3.87 3.14
CA LEU A 62 24.90 -2.62 3.80
C LEU A 62 24.44 -1.39 3.01
N HIS A 63 24.54 -1.42 1.68
CA HIS A 63 24.05 -0.34 0.82
C HIS A 63 22.52 -0.18 0.95
N GLN A 64 21.76 -1.28 0.88
CA GLN A 64 20.31 -1.28 1.06
C GLN A 64 19.91 -0.65 2.40
N ARG A 65 20.58 -1.03 3.50
CA ARG A 65 20.32 -0.45 4.83
C ARG A 65 20.65 1.04 4.94
N ARG A 66 21.61 1.53 4.13
CA ARG A 66 21.99 2.95 4.09
C ARG A 66 21.05 3.78 3.24
N VAL A 67 20.66 3.29 2.06
CA VAL A 67 19.77 3.99 1.12
C VAL A 67 18.31 3.95 1.60
N TYR A 68 17.91 2.84 2.21
CA TYR A 68 16.58 2.66 2.79
C TYR A 68 16.68 2.35 4.29
N PRO A 69 16.99 3.35 5.13
CA PRO A 69 17.00 3.16 6.58
C PRO A 69 15.63 2.73 7.07
N PRO A 70 15.53 1.75 8.01
CA PRO A 70 14.25 1.31 8.55
C PRO A 70 13.39 2.47 9.07
N GLN A 71 14.02 3.47 9.70
CA GLN A 71 13.34 4.66 10.21
C GLN A 71 12.68 5.51 9.12
N ALA A 72 13.32 5.62 7.95
CA ALA A 72 12.73 6.34 6.82
C ALA A 72 11.51 5.59 6.28
N THR A 73 11.58 4.26 6.21
CA THR A 73 10.45 3.40 5.83
C THR A 73 9.29 3.54 6.83
N TYR A 74 9.56 3.51 8.14
CA TYR A 74 8.53 3.71 9.16
C TYR A 74 7.87 5.09 9.07
N ASN A 75 8.66 6.14 8.88
CA ASN A 75 8.14 7.50 8.74
C ASN A 75 7.22 7.65 7.51
N VAL A 76 7.60 7.05 6.36
CA VAL A 76 6.73 7.05 5.18
C VAL A 76 5.45 6.25 5.43
N ALA A 77 5.53 5.09 6.09
CA ALA A 77 4.37 4.30 6.45
C ALA A 77 3.42 5.07 7.39
N GLU A 78 3.97 5.79 8.38
CA GLU A 78 3.21 6.65 9.28
C GLU A 78 2.54 7.80 8.52
N GLN A 79 3.25 8.48 7.61
CA GLN A 79 2.67 9.53 6.76
C GLN A 79 1.50 8.99 5.93
N ILE A 80 1.65 7.81 5.33
CA ILE A 80 0.57 7.16 4.57
C ILE A 80 -0.62 6.86 5.50
N SER A 81 -0.38 6.27 6.67
CA SER A 81 -1.44 5.96 7.64
C SER A 81 -2.18 7.21 8.11
N ASN A 82 -1.45 8.30 8.36
CA ASN A 82 -2.02 9.59 8.73
C ASN A 82 -2.87 10.19 7.61
N LEU A 83 -2.43 10.10 6.36
CA LEU A 83 -3.20 10.56 5.20
C LEU A 83 -4.52 9.80 5.07
N TYR A 84 -4.50 8.47 5.17
CA TYR A 84 -5.72 7.66 5.13
C TYR A 84 -6.66 7.95 6.30
N SER A 85 -6.12 8.15 7.51
CA SER A 85 -6.92 8.46 8.69
C SER A 85 -7.60 9.83 8.56
N ARG A 86 -6.90 10.83 8.01
CA ARG A 86 -7.46 12.16 7.74
C ARG A 86 -8.53 12.13 6.65
N ASP A 87 -8.27 11.47 5.53
CA ASP A 87 -9.27 11.32 4.45
C ASP A 87 -10.55 10.63 4.96
N ALA A 88 -10.40 9.57 5.75
CA ALA A 88 -11.52 8.88 6.37
C ALA A 88 -12.32 9.81 7.31
N ALA A 89 -11.64 10.59 8.16
CA ALA A 89 -12.28 11.55 9.06
C ALA A 89 -13.02 12.66 8.29
N GLU A 90 -12.40 13.24 7.26
CA GLU A 90 -13.03 14.26 6.42
C GLU A 90 -14.28 13.74 5.70
N ARG A 91 -14.24 12.51 5.21
CA ARG A 91 -15.41 11.87 4.60
C ARG A 91 -16.53 11.76 5.63
N VAL A 92 -16.25 11.25 6.82
CA VAL A 92 -17.25 11.13 7.91
C VAL A 92 -17.86 12.49 8.28
N GLU A 93 -17.05 13.55 8.40
CA GLU A 93 -17.58 14.89 8.70
C GLU A 93 -18.45 15.43 7.56
N LYS A 94 -18.06 15.23 6.28
CA LYS A 94 -18.92 15.57 5.13
C LYS A 94 -20.26 14.83 5.17
N TRP A 95 -20.28 13.55 5.54
CA TRP A 95 -21.50 12.78 5.71
C TRP A 95 -22.40 13.38 6.81
N LYS A 96 -21.86 13.66 8.00
CA LYS A 96 -22.61 14.31 9.09
C LYS A 96 -23.16 15.68 8.68
N GLN A 97 -22.36 16.47 7.96
CA GLN A 97 -22.78 17.79 7.45
C GLN A 97 -23.94 17.64 6.46
N SER A 98 -23.89 16.64 5.58
CA SER A 98 -24.97 16.35 4.62
C SER A 98 -26.25 15.90 5.32
N GLU A 99 -26.18 15.04 6.33
CA GLU A 99 -27.34 14.64 7.15
C GLU A 99 -27.94 15.85 7.89
N SER A 100 -27.09 16.72 8.45
CA SER A 100 -27.55 17.94 9.11
C SER A 100 -28.21 18.92 8.14
N ASN A 101 -27.67 19.05 6.92
CA ASN A 101 -28.23 19.93 5.90
C ASN A 101 -29.58 19.40 5.37
N ILE A 102 -29.68 18.09 5.13
CA ILE A 102 -30.94 17.41 4.81
C ILE A 102 -31.95 17.64 5.95
N GLY A 103 -31.56 17.43 7.21
CA GLY A 103 -32.44 17.68 8.36
C GLY A 103 -32.94 19.12 8.45
N ARG A 104 -32.11 20.11 8.10
CA ARG A 104 -32.54 21.52 8.01
C ARG A 104 -33.51 21.75 6.87
N GLU A 105 -33.25 21.22 5.68
CA GLU A 105 -34.12 21.36 4.51
C GLU A 105 -35.50 20.72 4.72
N GLN A 106 -35.57 19.60 5.43
CA GLN A 106 -36.83 18.99 5.87
C GLN A 106 -37.59 19.87 6.88
N TYR A 107 -36.88 20.60 7.75
CA TYR A 107 -37.48 21.55 8.69
C TYR A 107 -38.06 22.78 8.00
N TRP A 108 -37.33 23.37 7.05
CA TRP A 108 -37.80 24.52 6.26
C TRP A 108 -39.02 24.15 5.42
N THR A 109 -39.01 23.01 4.74
CA THR A 109 -40.16 22.52 3.95
C THR A 109 -41.37 22.18 4.81
N ARG A 110 -41.17 21.63 6.03
CA ARG A 110 -42.27 21.42 6.98
C ARG A 110 -42.87 22.73 7.47
N ALA A 111 -42.03 23.73 7.77
CA ALA A 111 -42.48 25.05 8.19
C ALA A 111 -43.24 25.81 7.08
N GLU A 112 -42.83 25.68 5.82
CA GLU A 112 -43.56 26.22 4.67
C GLU A 112 -44.91 25.53 4.46
N HIS A 113 -44.97 24.20 4.62
CA HIS A 113 -46.22 23.45 4.55
C HIS A 113 -47.18 23.84 5.69
N ASP A 114 -46.68 24.03 6.91
CA ASP A 114 -47.47 24.46 8.06
C ASP A 114 -47.91 25.94 7.96
N ALA A 115 -47.09 26.82 7.37
CA ALA A 115 -47.47 28.21 7.07
C ALA A 115 -48.53 28.30 5.95
N GLY A 116 -48.45 27.44 4.94
CA GLY A 116 -49.47 27.31 3.89
C GLY A 116 -50.80 26.75 4.41
N ILE A 117 -50.76 25.79 5.35
CA ILE A 117 -51.94 25.25 6.02
C ILE A 117 -52.62 26.33 6.89
N PHE A 118 -51.86 27.16 7.60
CA PHE A 118 -52.41 28.24 8.43
C PHE A 118 -53.09 29.35 7.61
N SER A 119 -52.76 29.50 6.32
CA SER A 119 -53.39 30.46 5.42
C SER A 119 -54.75 30.00 4.85
N MET A 120 -55.15 28.72 5.01
CA MET A 120 -56.42 28.19 4.51
C MET A 120 -57.50 27.97 5.60
N HIS A 121 -57.31 28.46 6.83
CA HIS A 121 -58.30 28.30 7.91
C HIS A 121 -58.66 29.59 8.68
N LEU A 122 -58.76 30.72 7.99
CA LEU A 122 -59.54 31.87 8.47
C LEU A 122 -60.94 31.83 7.84
N PRO A 123 -61.96 31.29 8.53
CA PRO A 123 -63.34 31.66 8.23
C PRO A 123 -63.59 33.11 8.71
N CYS A 124 -64.45 33.79 7.96
CA CYS A 124 -64.86 35.19 8.08
C CYS A 124 -65.05 35.74 9.50
#